data_AF-A0A949PK70-F1
#
_entry.id   AF-A0A949PK70-F1
#
_cell.length_a   1.000
_cell.length_b   1.000
_cell.length_c   1.000
_cell.angle_alpha   90.00
_cell.angle_beta   90.00
_cell.angle_gamma   90.00
#
_symmetry.space_group_name_H-M   'P 1'
#
loop_
_entity.id
_entity.type
_entity.pdbx_description
1 polymer ?
#
loop_
_entity_poly.entity_id
_entity_poly.type
_entity_poly.pdbx_seq_one_letter_code
_entity_poly.pdbx_strand_id
1 'polypeptide(L)'
;MVRRILALTTLLLMAQVTFAATMQASVDRKKIGRSDHVTLQIRYDDMAGFSSPDWSVLDRDWDIINQDQQQQISFNNGKNSSYTDWTLSLVPRRSGTVLIPPIKFKGASSDPIRIEVSTQSTTAPTSTDNFYFEVEVSSGTHYVQEQIIYIERLYYTINHEDANLSEMTVADARVQSLMDPKQYVRVVDGKRIGVYERRYAIFPEVAGKLVIPGQRFSARITNRFNRLRGTAESVVSKLIELDVKPIPDSYPQAPWIPASKFQINETYSRDPQDWTVGEPVTRTMTITATGLSSGQVPPIPMPEINGIRYYPDQSQDDSKVTEQGLVTTVVQSVALVPTKVGPMTLPEIQIPWWNTLTNSVEYATLPQQIIQVNQGSNIPPAASNPPAPATPMVESEQTNETSSSNNSKDSYWKPISLALIGTNLITVALLLFFITRRGSQTASSREDKAANTQGPNTAQLWQALKKAARDNNAQEIRDALIRWAGAESGRPMSSLAEAEVWLNDVRLSTALAELDDTLYSKQTNSAFNGQGIISLIESAKKQERSKNEAELPEFYPK
;
A
#
# COMPACT_ATOMS: atom_id res chain seq x y z
N MET A 1 52.87 0.19 63.54
CA MET A 1 51.44 0.58 63.46
C MET A 1 51.10 1.31 62.15
N VAL A 2 51.87 2.33 61.76
CA VAL A 2 51.60 3.18 60.57
C VAL A 2 51.49 2.39 59.25
N ARG A 3 52.36 1.40 59.00
CA ARG A 3 52.27 0.55 57.78
C ARG A 3 50.99 -0.29 57.67
N ARG A 4 50.39 -0.72 58.80
CA ARG A 4 49.14 -1.49 58.81
C ARG A 4 47.92 -0.60 58.58
N ILE A 5 47.96 0.64 59.09
CA ILE A 5 46.91 1.64 58.86
C ILE A 5 46.92 2.12 57.40
N LEU A 6 48.11 2.31 56.81
CA LEU A 6 48.26 2.69 55.41
C LEU A 6 47.74 1.60 54.45
N ALA A 7 48.00 0.33 54.77
CA ALA A 7 47.49 -0.81 53.99
C ALA A 7 45.96 -0.95 54.10
N LEU A 8 45.36 -0.69 55.27
CA LEU A 8 43.90 -0.73 55.44
C LEU A 8 43.21 0.43 54.70
N THR A 9 43.82 1.62 54.64
CA THR A 9 43.28 2.77 53.92
C THR A 9 43.42 2.62 52.41
N THR A 10 44.50 2.01 51.91
CA THR A 10 44.62 1.69 50.47
C THR A 10 43.67 0.57 50.04
N LEU A 11 43.39 -0.41 50.91
CA LEU A 11 42.41 -1.48 50.61
C LEU A 11 40.97 -0.95 50.59
N LEU A 12 40.63 0.03 51.44
CA LEU A 12 39.31 0.67 51.45
C LEU A 12 39.09 1.62 50.25
N LEU A 13 40.16 2.20 49.70
CA LEU A 13 40.11 3.00 48.46
C LEU A 13 40.04 2.16 47.18
N MET A 14 40.33 0.85 47.25
CA MET A 14 40.18 -0.09 46.14
C MET A 14 38.82 -0.80 46.11
N ALA A 15 37.89 -0.45 47.01
CA ALA A 15 36.49 -0.87 46.89
C ALA A 15 35.85 -0.15 45.69
N GLN A 16 36.03 -0.73 44.50
CA GLN A 16 35.32 -0.33 43.29
C GLN A 16 33.82 -0.46 43.57
N VAL A 17 33.08 0.65 43.54
CA VAL A 17 31.62 0.63 43.54
C VAL A 17 31.20 0.14 42.16
N THR A 18 30.92 -1.16 42.04
CA THR A 18 30.31 -1.71 40.84
C THR A 18 28.87 -1.22 40.76
N PHE A 19 28.58 -0.31 39.82
CA PHE A 19 27.21 -0.02 39.41
C PHE A 19 26.74 -1.21 38.57
N ALA A 20 26.02 -2.13 39.19
CA ALA A 20 25.27 -3.13 38.45
C ALA A 20 24.08 -2.45 37.79
N ALA A 21 23.85 -2.73 36.51
CA ALA A 21 22.64 -2.28 35.83
C ALA A 21 21.41 -2.76 36.59
N THR A 22 20.44 -1.87 36.76
CA THR A 22 19.18 -2.18 37.46
C THR A 22 18.12 -2.64 36.46
N MET A 23 17.21 -3.49 36.92
CA MET A 23 16.12 -4.02 36.13
C MET A 23 14.81 -3.76 36.85
N GLN A 24 13.88 -3.11 36.18
CA GLN A 24 12.60 -2.68 36.74
C GLN A 24 11.48 -3.31 35.91
N ALA A 25 10.46 -3.84 36.58
CA ALA A 25 9.27 -4.36 35.93
C ALA A 25 8.05 -3.56 36.37
N SER A 26 7.21 -3.17 35.42
CA SER A 26 5.93 -2.54 35.69
C SER A 26 4.86 -3.12 34.78
N VAL A 27 3.61 -2.98 35.20
CA VAL A 27 2.45 -3.38 34.43
C VAL A 27 1.47 -2.22 34.38
N ASP A 28 0.74 -2.12 33.28
CA ASP A 28 -0.31 -1.10 33.10
C ASP A 28 -1.48 -1.30 34.08
N ARG A 29 -1.75 -2.55 34.49
CA ARG A 29 -2.81 -2.90 35.45
C ARG A 29 -2.48 -4.16 36.25
N LYS A 30 -2.99 -4.25 37.49
CA LYS A 30 -2.80 -5.41 38.39
C LYS A 30 -4.05 -6.29 38.56
N LYS A 31 -5.17 -5.93 37.93
CA LYS A 31 -6.42 -6.70 37.92
C LYS A 31 -6.95 -6.78 36.49
N ILE A 32 -7.24 -7.99 36.01
CA ILE A 32 -7.66 -8.27 34.63
C ILE A 32 -8.70 -9.40 34.60
N GLY A 33 -9.50 -9.52 33.54
CA GLY A 33 -10.34 -10.68 33.25
C GLY A 33 -9.57 -11.83 32.57
N ARG A 34 -10.18 -13.02 32.48
CA ARG A 34 -9.57 -14.21 31.84
C ARG A 34 -9.25 -14.04 30.35
N SER A 35 -9.93 -13.11 29.68
CA SER A 35 -9.75 -12.83 28.24
C SER A 35 -9.04 -11.51 27.96
N ASP A 36 -8.58 -10.82 29.02
CA ASP A 36 -7.84 -9.57 28.92
C ASP A 36 -6.33 -9.86 28.85
N HIS A 37 -5.53 -8.87 28.44
CA HIS A 37 -4.08 -8.92 28.50
C HIS A 37 -3.54 -7.84 29.44
N VAL A 38 -2.32 -8.05 29.94
CA VAL A 38 -1.55 -7.05 30.68
C VAL A 38 -0.32 -6.67 29.87
N THR A 39 0.03 -5.39 29.85
CA THR A 39 1.27 -4.92 29.23
C THR A 39 2.35 -4.89 30.29
N LEU A 40 3.34 -5.77 30.16
CA LEU A 40 4.53 -5.82 31.01
C LEU A 40 5.63 -4.97 30.36
N GLN A 41 6.04 -3.90 31.04
CA GLN A 41 7.22 -3.12 30.66
C GLN A 41 8.39 -3.51 31.56
N ILE A 42 9.49 -3.92 30.92
CA ILE A 42 10.75 -4.24 31.58
C ILE A 42 11.77 -3.19 31.16
N ARG A 43 12.30 -2.43 32.11
CA ARG A 43 13.40 -1.48 31.89
C ARG A 43 14.70 -2.05 32.42
N TYR A 44 15.74 -2.06 31.61
CA TYR A 44 17.11 -2.35 31.99
C TYR A 44 17.95 -1.09 31.79
N ASP A 45 18.56 -0.59 32.86
CA ASP A 45 19.24 0.71 32.89
C ASP A 45 20.67 0.64 32.30
N ASP A 46 20.81 -0.07 31.16
CA ASP A 46 22.01 -0.17 30.33
C ASP A 46 21.62 -0.66 28.90
N MET A 47 22.57 -0.73 27.98
CA MET A 47 22.34 -1.17 26.60
C MET A 47 22.35 -2.70 26.49
N ALA A 48 21.22 -3.27 26.08
CA ALA A 48 21.10 -4.70 25.83
C ALA A 48 21.61 -5.13 24.44
N GLY A 49 21.73 -4.20 23.49
CA GLY A 49 22.01 -4.53 22.09
C GLY A 49 20.91 -5.45 21.52
N PHE A 50 21.29 -6.44 20.72
CA PHE A 50 20.36 -7.42 20.16
C PHE A 50 19.97 -8.56 21.13
N SER A 51 20.43 -8.51 22.38
CA SER A 51 20.10 -9.56 23.38
C SER A 51 18.87 -9.19 24.19
N SER A 52 18.07 -10.20 24.58
CA SER A 52 16.87 -10.04 25.41
C SER A 52 16.94 -10.94 26.66
N PRO A 53 16.13 -10.65 27.69
CA PRO A 53 15.86 -11.59 28.77
C PRO A 53 15.30 -12.92 28.26
N ASP A 54 15.46 -13.97 29.06
CA ASP A 54 14.79 -15.25 28.82
C ASP A 54 13.33 -15.14 29.26
N TRP A 55 12.41 -15.16 28.30
CA TRP A 55 10.98 -15.03 28.54
C TRP A 55 10.29 -16.34 28.90
N SER A 56 10.98 -17.50 28.76
CA SER A 56 10.38 -18.81 29.02
C SER A 56 9.89 -18.98 30.46
N VAL A 57 10.39 -18.16 31.38
CA VAL A 57 9.90 -18.07 32.77
C VAL A 57 8.42 -17.65 32.85
N LEU A 58 7.87 -17.01 31.82
CA LEU A 58 6.47 -16.58 31.73
C LEU A 58 5.55 -17.68 31.21
N ASP A 59 6.06 -18.61 30.41
CA ASP A 59 5.26 -19.57 29.63
C ASP A 59 4.37 -20.48 30.48
N ARG A 60 4.74 -20.71 31.75
CA ARG A 60 3.93 -21.52 32.67
C ARG A 60 2.54 -20.93 32.89
N ASP A 61 2.46 -19.61 33.01
CA ASP A 61 1.27 -18.90 33.49
C ASP A 61 0.73 -17.88 32.48
N TRP A 62 1.51 -17.54 31.45
CA TRP A 62 1.21 -16.50 30.47
C TRP A 62 1.45 -16.97 29.04
N ASP A 63 0.64 -16.46 28.12
CA ASP A 63 0.88 -16.46 26.68
C ASP A 63 1.42 -15.07 26.28
N ILE A 64 2.54 -15.02 25.57
CA ILE A 64 3.14 -13.78 25.07
C ILE A 64 2.57 -13.52 23.66
N ILE A 65 1.79 -12.45 23.52
CA ILE A 65 1.12 -12.09 22.26
C ILE A 65 2.01 -11.24 21.36
N ASN A 66 2.79 -10.34 21.97
CA ASN A 66 3.69 -9.44 21.29
C ASN A 66 4.86 -9.11 22.21
N GLN A 67 6.02 -8.85 21.61
CA GLN A 67 7.23 -8.37 22.25
C GLN A 67 7.84 -7.27 21.39
N ASP A 68 7.98 -6.08 21.97
CA ASP A 68 8.69 -4.96 21.37
C ASP A 68 9.93 -4.59 22.20
N GLN A 69 10.99 -4.13 21.54
CA GLN A 69 12.22 -3.67 22.19
C GLN A 69 12.57 -2.27 21.70
N GLN A 70 12.73 -1.35 22.64
CA GLN A 70 13.15 0.01 22.36
C GLN A 70 14.41 0.35 23.16
N GLN A 71 15.40 0.94 22.51
CA GLN A 71 16.61 1.45 23.16
C GLN A 71 16.60 2.97 23.13
N GLN A 72 16.99 3.59 24.25
CA GLN A 72 17.07 5.03 24.35
C GLN A 72 18.39 5.45 24.99
N ILE A 73 19.03 6.45 24.39
CA ILE A 73 20.20 7.12 24.93
C ILE A 73 19.79 8.55 25.28
N SER A 74 19.92 8.90 26.56
CA SER A 74 19.60 10.22 27.07
C SER A 74 20.85 10.90 27.60
N PHE A 75 21.11 12.11 27.12
CA PHE A 75 22.21 12.96 27.54
C PHE A 75 21.65 14.12 28.37
N ASN A 76 21.82 14.06 29.69
CA ASN A 76 21.42 15.14 30.60
C ASN A 76 22.61 15.57 31.48
N ASN A 77 22.95 16.87 31.43
CA ASN A 77 24.01 17.51 32.24
C ASN A 77 25.36 16.76 32.27
N GLY A 78 25.84 16.28 31.12
CA GLY A 78 27.16 15.65 31.00
C GLY A 78 27.27 14.23 31.58
N LYS A 79 26.15 13.60 31.97
CA LYS A 79 26.09 12.17 32.30
C LYS A 79 25.33 11.43 31.19
N ASN A 80 25.98 10.43 30.61
CA ASN A 80 25.34 9.53 29.66
C ASN A 80 24.50 8.53 30.45
N SER A 81 23.21 8.44 30.14
CA SER A 81 22.32 7.40 30.65
C SER A 81 21.69 6.69 29.47
N SER A 82 21.80 5.36 29.44
CA SER A 82 21.20 4.51 28.43
C SER A 82 20.31 3.49 29.11
N TYR A 83 19.15 3.21 28.54
CA TYR A 83 18.30 2.13 29.00
C TYR A 83 17.67 1.39 27.82
N THR A 84 17.33 0.14 28.05
CA THR A 84 16.57 -0.71 27.14
C THR A 84 15.23 -1.03 27.77
N ASP A 85 14.16 -0.76 27.04
CA ASP A 85 12.80 -1.16 27.41
C ASP A 85 12.34 -2.34 26.56
N TRP A 86 11.81 -3.37 27.19
CA TRP A 86 11.00 -4.40 26.53
C TRP A 86 9.54 -4.23 26.93
N THR A 87 8.65 -4.28 25.95
CA THR A 87 7.21 -4.21 26.17
C THR A 87 6.58 -5.51 25.70
N LEU A 88 5.98 -6.26 26.62
CA LEU A 88 5.33 -7.54 26.33
C LEU A 88 3.83 -7.43 26.60
N SER A 89 3.01 -8.00 25.71
CA SER A 89 1.58 -8.19 25.96
C SER A 89 1.33 -9.62 26.42
N LEU A 90 0.91 -9.79 27.67
CA LEU A 90 0.75 -11.09 28.32
C LEU A 90 -0.73 -11.42 28.54
N VAL A 91 -1.17 -12.61 28.13
CA VAL A 91 -2.51 -13.14 28.40
C VAL A 91 -2.40 -14.24 29.46
N PRO A 92 -3.24 -14.24 30.52
CA PRO A 92 -3.16 -15.23 31.58
C PRO A 92 -3.71 -16.59 31.13
N ARG A 93 -2.96 -17.68 31.36
CA ARG A 93 -3.43 -19.05 31.08
C ARG A 93 -4.47 -19.56 32.06
N ARG A 94 -4.59 -18.91 33.23
CA ARG A 94 -5.49 -19.32 34.32
C ARG A 94 -6.03 -18.14 35.12
N SER A 95 -7.18 -18.34 35.75
CA SER A 95 -7.79 -17.36 36.66
C SER A 95 -7.21 -17.47 38.09
N GLY A 96 -7.46 -16.45 38.91
CA GLY A 96 -6.93 -16.32 40.28
C GLY A 96 -5.73 -15.37 40.35
N THR A 97 -4.95 -15.42 41.43
CA THR A 97 -3.71 -14.64 41.54
C THR A 97 -2.60 -15.31 40.72
N VAL A 98 -2.23 -14.67 39.60
CA VAL A 98 -1.19 -15.13 38.68
C VAL A 98 0.06 -14.27 38.87
N LEU A 99 1.24 -14.89 38.85
CA LEU A 99 2.51 -14.22 39.12
C LEU A 99 3.28 -14.00 37.83
N ILE A 100 3.81 -12.81 37.63
CA ILE A 100 4.93 -12.52 36.73
C ILE A 100 6.20 -12.72 37.57
N PRO A 101 6.99 -13.78 37.35
CA PRO A 101 8.20 -14.05 38.10
C PRO A 101 9.27 -12.96 37.88
N PRO A 102 10.31 -12.91 38.73
CA PRO A 102 11.48 -12.06 38.50
C PRO A 102 12.10 -12.38 37.14
N ILE A 103 12.21 -11.36 36.28
CA ILE A 103 12.88 -11.49 34.98
C ILE A 103 14.35 -11.17 35.20
N LYS A 104 15.24 -12.04 34.69
CA LYS A 104 16.69 -11.89 34.85
C LYS A 104 17.36 -11.58 33.52
N PHE A 105 18.32 -10.67 33.53
CA PHE A 105 19.13 -10.35 32.37
C PHE A 105 20.49 -9.79 32.78
N LYS A 106 21.57 -10.38 32.25
CA LYS A 106 22.98 -9.97 32.49
C LYS A 106 23.32 -9.67 33.97
N GLY A 107 22.79 -10.47 34.90
CA GLY A 107 23.04 -10.34 36.34
C GLY A 107 22.09 -9.39 37.09
N ALA A 108 21.28 -8.61 36.38
CA ALA A 108 20.18 -7.84 36.94
C ALA A 108 18.89 -8.68 37.02
N SER A 109 18.02 -8.37 37.98
CA SER A 109 16.74 -9.05 38.18
C SER A 109 15.64 -8.05 38.53
N SER A 110 14.47 -8.20 37.94
CA SER A 110 13.29 -7.42 38.30
C SER A 110 12.60 -7.96 39.55
N ASP A 111 11.74 -7.16 40.15
CA ASP A 111 10.79 -7.63 41.17
C ASP A 111 9.64 -8.43 40.53
N PRO A 112 9.07 -9.42 41.25
CA PRO A 112 7.91 -10.16 40.79
C PRO A 112 6.63 -9.34 40.92
N ILE A 113 5.69 -9.51 39.99
CA ILE A 113 4.42 -8.77 39.96
C ILE A 113 3.25 -9.74 40.10
N ARG A 114 2.36 -9.50 41.07
CA ARG A 114 1.10 -10.26 41.22
C ARG A 114 -0.02 -9.60 40.43
N ILE A 115 -0.74 -10.39 39.65
CA ILE A 115 -1.91 -9.98 38.86
C ILE A 115 -3.13 -10.78 39.34
N GLU A 116 -4.24 -10.10 39.63
CA GLU A 116 -5.52 -10.74 39.93
C GLU A 116 -6.32 -10.97 38.64
N VAL A 117 -6.60 -12.23 38.31
CA VAL A 117 -7.34 -12.62 37.10
C VAL A 117 -8.74 -13.11 37.47
N SER A 118 -9.77 -12.34 37.10
CA SER A 118 -11.17 -12.68 37.37
C SER A 118 -11.69 -13.79 36.47
N THR A 119 -12.67 -14.57 36.96
CA THR A 119 -13.35 -15.64 36.21
C THR A 119 -14.52 -15.13 35.36
N GLN A 120 -14.89 -13.86 35.47
CA GLN A 120 -15.97 -13.27 34.67
C GLN A 120 -15.42 -12.70 33.35
N SER A 121 -15.96 -13.18 32.23
CA SER A 121 -15.82 -12.55 30.92
C SER A 121 -16.62 -11.25 30.92
N THR A 122 -15.96 -10.10 30.87
CA THR A 122 -16.62 -8.80 30.65
C THR A 122 -17.00 -8.66 29.18
N THR A 123 -18.03 -9.40 28.75
CA THR A 123 -18.70 -9.19 27.46
C THR A 123 -19.84 -8.19 27.66
N ALA A 124 -19.50 -6.95 27.97
CA ALA A 124 -20.32 -5.75 27.79
C ALA A 124 -19.41 -4.53 28.02
N PRO A 125 -19.27 -3.59 27.06
CA PRO A 125 -18.54 -2.36 27.30
C PRO A 125 -19.26 -1.60 28.42
N THR A 126 -18.57 -1.38 29.54
CA THR A 126 -19.10 -0.54 30.60
C THR A 126 -19.10 0.89 30.07
N SER A 127 -20.18 1.64 30.26
CA SER A 127 -20.45 2.97 29.71
C SER A 127 -19.57 4.11 30.27
N THR A 128 -18.30 3.80 30.59
CA THR A 128 -17.33 4.67 31.28
C THR A 128 -15.98 4.77 30.56
N ASP A 129 -15.70 3.97 29.52
CA ASP A 129 -14.44 4.04 28.78
C ASP A 129 -14.46 5.17 27.74
N ASN A 130 -13.37 5.93 27.66
CA ASN A 130 -13.21 7.06 26.74
C ASN A 130 -13.13 6.60 25.28
N PHE A 131 -12.55 5.42 25.06
CA PHE A 131 -12.36 4.77 23.77
C PHE A 131 -12.66 3.27 23.90
N TYR A 132 -13.37 2.69 22.94
CA TYR A 132 -13.53 1.24 22.85
C TYR A 132 -13.75 0.79 21.40
N PHE A 133 -13.37 -0.46 21.11
CA PHE A 133 -13.57 -1.06 19.80
C PHE A 133 -14.78 -1.98 19.77
N GLU A 134 -15.44 -1.99 18.62
CA GLU A 134 -16.36 -3.03 18.18
C GLU A 134 -15.83 -3.57 16.87
N VAL A 135 -15.76 -4.89 16.75
CA VAL A 135 -15.29 -5.56 15.55
C VAL A 135 -16.33 -6.57 15.10
N GLU A 136 -16.68 -6.52 13.82
CA GLU A 136 -17.54 -7.48 13.15
C GLU A 136 -16.74 -8.19 12.06
N VAL A 137 -16.95 -9.49 11.93
CA VAL A 137 -16.38 -10.30 10.85
C VAL A 137 -17.51 -11.09 10.21
N SER A 138 -17.40 -11.35 8.90
CA SER A 138 -18.31 -12.25 8.18
C SER A 138 -18.56 -13.50 9.01
N SER A 139 -19.83 -13.85 9.23
CA SER A 139 -20.20 -15.10 9.89
C SER A 139 -20.16 -16.26 8.91
N GLY A 140 -19.96 -17.48 9.41
CA GLY A 140 -20.11 -18.70 8.63
C GLY A 140 -18.85 -19.55 8.61
N THR A 141 -18.75 -20.41 7.60
CA THR A 141 -17.53 -21.18 7.33
C THR A 141 -16.71 -20.39 6.31
N HIS A 142 -15.42 -20.26 6.56
CA HIS A 142 -14.50 -19.55 5.66
C HIS A 142 -13.60 -20.54 4.94
N TYR A 143 -13.31 -20.26 3.67
CA TYR A 143 -12.42 -21.08 2.86
C TYR A 143 -11.19 -20.29 2.41
N VAL A 144 -10.14 -21.01 2.05
CA VAL A 144 -8.96 -20.43 1.42
C VAL A 144 -9.35 -19.62 0.18
N GLN A 145 -8.74 -18.45 0.01
CA GLN A 145 -8.97 -17.47 -1.07
C GLN A 145 -10.37 -16.83 -1.11
N GLU A 146 -11.25 -17.14 -0.16
CA GLU A 146 -12.54 -16.45 0.00
C GLU A 146 -12.35 -15.02 0.53
N GLN A 147 -13.26 -14.12 0.17
CA GLN A 147 -13.39 -12.82 0.83
C GLN A 147 -14.03 -12.91 2.22
N ILE A 148 -13.28 -12.53 3.24
CA ILE A 148 -13.78 -12.30 4.60
C ILE A 148 -13.96 -10.79 4.81
N ILE A 149 -15.16 -10.35 5.15
CA ILE A 149 -15.42 -8.94 5.49
C ILE A 149 -15.05 -8.72 6.95
N TYR A 150 -14.23 -7.71 7.22
CA TYR A 150 -13.90 -7.25 8.57
C TYR A 150 -14.29 -5.78 8.69
N ILE A 151 -15.09 -5.46 9.70
CA ILE A 151 -15.53 -4.10 10.02
C ILE A 151 -15.04 -3.77 11.42
N GLU A 152 -14.36 -2.65 11.55
CA GLU A 152 -13.88 -2.14 12.83
C GLU A 152 -14.45 -0.76 13.08
N ARG A 153 -15.03 -0.59 14.27
CA ARG A 153 -15.56 0.67 14.77
C ARG A 153 -14.86 1.02 16.06
N LEU A 154 -14.14 2.14 16.06
CA LEU A 154 -13.65 2.78 17.28
C LEU A 154 -14.68 3.81 17.73
N TYR A 155 -15.22 3.61 18.92
CA TYR A 155 -16.10 4.56 19.59
C TYR A 155 -15.30 5.44 20.54
N TYR A 156 -15.64 6.73 20.59
CA TYR A 156 -15.02 7.68 21.51
C TYR A 156 -16.03 8.70 22.05
N THR A 157 -15.91 9.04 23.33
CA THR A 157 -16.88 9.91 24.03
C THR A 157 -16.31 11.28 24.40
N ILE A 158 -15.01 11.48 24.19
CA ILE A 158 -14.27 12.68 24.57
C ILE A 158 -13.45 13.24 23.39
N ASN A 159 -13.13 14.53 23.49
CA ASN A 159 -12.21 15.17 22.56
C ASN A 159 -10.79 14.66 22.79
N HIS A 160 -10.07 14.48 21.69
CA HIS A 160 -8.71 13.96 21.70
C HIS A 160 -7.92 14.53 20.53
N GLU A 161 -6.61 14.53 20.68
CA GLU A 161 -5.62 15.02 19.73
C GLU A 161 -4.61 13.91 19.46
N ASP A 162 -3.81 14.05 18.40
CA ASP A 162 -2.74 13.09 18.06
C ASP A 162 -3.27 11.64 17.89
N ALA A 163 -4.46 11.51 17.30
CA ALA A 163 -5.10 10.23 17.04
C ALA A 163 -4.27 9.39 16.08
N ASN A 164 -3.90 8.18 16.50
CA ASN A 164 -3.17 7.23 15.70
C ASN A 164 -3.83 5.85 15.81
N LEU A 165 -3.96 5.17 14.68
CA LEU A 165 -4.52 3.83 14.59
C LEU A 165 -3.57 2.94 13.80
N SER A 166 -3.33 1.73 14.27
CA SER A 166 -2.45 0.79 13.58
C SER A 166 -2.97 0.42 12.18
N GLU A 167 -2.03 0.11 11.30
CA GLU A 167 -2.34 -0.46 9.99
C GLU A 167 -2.86 -1.89 10.13
N MET A 168 -3.84 -2.25 9.30
CA MET A 168 -4.39 -3.60 9.27
C MET A 168 -3.49 -4.48 8.41
N THR A 169 -2.77 -5.38 9.06
CA THR A 169 -1.99 -6.44 8.40
C THR A 169 -2.38 -7.78 9.00
N VAL A 170 -2.44 -8.82 8.17
CA VAL A 170 -2.83 -10.17 8.58
C VAL A 170 -1.83 -11.12 7.95
N ALA A 171 -1.20 -11.97 8.77
CA ALA A 171 -0.28 -12.99 8.25
C ALA A 171 -1.06 -14.01 7.40
N ASP A 172 -0.42 -14.50 6.33
CA ASP A 172 -0.97 -15.48 5.39
C ASP A 172 -2.32 -15.06 4.77
N ALA A 173 -2.57 -13.75 4.67
CA ALA A 173 -3.75 -13.21 4.02
C ALA A 173 -3.45 -11.86 3.36
N ARG A 174 -4.08 -11.65 2.20
CA ARG A 174 -4.09 -10.34 1.54
C ARG A 174 -5.20 -9.48 2.12
N VAL A 175 -4.87 -8.24 2.50
CA VAL A 175 -5.83 -7.27 3.05
C VAL A 175 -6.10 -6.18 2.02
N GLN A 176 -7.38 -5.88 1.77
CA GLN A 176 -7.83 -4.81 0.88
C GLN A 176 -8.78 -3.88 1.65
N SER A 177 -8.47 -2.58 1.70
CA SER A 177 -9.41 -1.58 2.22
C SER A 177 -10.63 -1.47 1.30
N LEU A 178 -11.83 -1.42 1.89
CA LEU A 178 -13.10 -1.34 1.17
C LEU A 178 -13.68 0.07 1.05
N MET A 179 -13.13 1.00 1.83
CA MET A 179 -13.55 2.40 1.86
C MET A 179 -12.48 3.26 2.52
N ASP A 180 -12.50 4.55 2.23
CA ASP A 180 -11.83 5.52 3.08
C ASP A 180 -12.46 5.49 4.48
N PRO A 181 -11.67 5.62 5.56
CA PRO A 181 -12.22 5.59 6.91
C PRO A 181 -13.31 6.66 7.09
N LYS A 182 -14.47 6.26 7.64
CA LYS A 182 -15.59 7.19 7.91
C LYS A 182 -15.59 7.60 9.37
N GLN A 183 -15.80 8.89 9.60
CA GLN A 183 -16.01 9.44 10.94
C GLN A 183 -17.41 10.04 11.03
N TYR A 184 -18.20 9.60 12.02
CA TYR A 184 -19.56 10.09 12.23
C TYR A 184 -19.91 10.09 13.72
N VAL A 185 -21.10 10.61 14.07
CA VAL A 185 -21.59 10.63 15.45
C VAL A 185 -22.85 9.79 15.55
N ARG A 186 -22.90 8.91 16.54
CA ARG A 186 -24.09 8.12 16.88
C ARG A 186 -24.64 8.58 18.22
N VAL A 187 -25.96 8.49 18.40
CA VAL A 187 -26.61 8.68 19.70
C VAL A 187 -26.90 7.30 20.28
N VAL A 188 -26.31 7.00 21.43
CA VAL A 188 -26.53 5.76 22.19
C VAL A 188 -26.94 6.17 23.59
N ASP A 189 -28.11 5.71 24.05
CA ASP A 189 -28.70 6.09 25.35
C ASP A 189 -28.74 7.61 25.61
N GLY A 190 -29.02 8.40 24.57
CA GLY A 190 -29.07 9.87 24.63
C GLY A 190 -27.70 10.56 24.68
N LYS A 191 -26.58 9.82 24.70
CA LYS A 191 -25.22 10.37 24.63
C LYS A 191 -24.72 10.40 23.18
N ARG A 192 -24.09 11.50 22.77
CA ARG A 192 -23.41 11.62 21.47
C ARG A 192 -22.04 10.95 21.57
N ILE A 193 -21.82 9.92 20.78
CA ILE A 193 -20.58 9.14 20.71
C ILE A 193 -20.01 9.30 19.30
N GLY A 194 -18.74 9.67 19.20
CA GLY A 194 -18.04 9.67 17.93
C GLY A 194 -17.66 8.25 17.52
N VAL A 195 -17.71 7.98 16.23
CA VAL A 195 -17.42 6.66 15.65
C VAL A 195 -16.44 6.87 14.50
N TYR A 196 -15.37 6.09 14.51
CA TYR A 196 -14.43 5.97 13.40
C TYR A 196 -14.48 4.54 12.88
N GLU A 197 -14.88 4.38 11.61
CA GLU A 197 -15.19 3.09 10.98
C GLU A 197 -14.24 2.79 9.82
N ARG A 198 -13.65 1.58 9.85
CA ARG A 198 -12.83 1.00 8.76
C ARG A 198 -13.45 -0.32 8.31
N ARG A 199 -13.33 -0.62 7.02
CA ARG A 199 -13.79 -1.88 6.44
C ARG A 199 -12.73 -2.50 5.55
N TYR A 200 -12.56 -3.81 5.67
CA TYR A 200 -11.59 -4.60 4.93
C TYR A 200 -12.22 -5.83 4.31
N ALA A 201 -11.69 -6.21 3.15
CA ALA A 201 -11.76 -7.57 2.62
C ALA A 201 -10.42 -8.25 2.91
N ILE A 202 -10.47 -9.38 3.62
CA ILE A 202 -9.32 -10.21 3.97
C ILE A 202 -9.44 -11.51 3.18
N PHE A 203 -8.40 -11.86 2.43
CA PHE A 203 -8.35 -13.05 1.58
C PHE A 203 -7.27 -14.01 2.12
N PRO A 204 -7.65 -15.09 2.82
CA PRO A 204 -6.68 -16.07 3.32
C PRO A 204 -5.96 -16.76 2.17
N GLU A 205 -4.63 -16.88 2.23
CA GLU A 205 -3.84 -17.51 1.17
C GLU A 205 -3.64 -19.02 1.43
N VAL A 206 -3.75 -19.44 2.68
CA VAL A 206 -3.62 -20.85 3.10
C VAL A 206 -4.79 -21.28 3.98
N ALA A 207 -5.04 -22.59 4.02
CA ALA A 207 -5.99 -23.19 4.95
C ALA A 207 -5.36 -23.37 6.34
N GLY A 208 -6.20 -23.33 7.38
CA GLY A 208 -5.82 -23.49 8.77
C GLY A 208 -6.26 -22.30 9.62
N LYS A 209 -5.60 -22.13 10.77
CA LYS A 209 -5.93 -21.07 11.71
C LYS A 209 -5.44 -19.71 11.19
N LEU A 210 -6.36 -18.83 10.84
CA LEU A 210 -6.07 -17.43 10.52
C LEU A 210 -6.22 -16.57 11.78
N VAL A 211 -5.22 -15.73 12.04
CA VAL A 211 -5.24 -14.79 13.17
C VAL A 211 -5.26 -13.36 12.64
N ILE A 212 -6.38 -12.67 12.82
CA ILE A 212 -6.50 -11.24 12.54
C ILE A 212 -6.10 -10.49 13.82
N PRO A 213 -4.99 -9.74 13.81
CA PRO A 213 -4.48 -9.10 15.03
C PRO A 213 -5.39 -7.96 15.47
N GLY A 214 -5.46 -7.78 16.79
CA GLY A 214 -6.13 -6.62 17.40
C GLY A 214 -5.46 -5.31 16.99
N GLN A 215 -6.25 -4.33 16.61
CA GLN A 215 -5.78 -3.01 16.18
C GLN A 215 -5.60 -2.09 17.38
N ARG A 216 -4.50 -1.33 17.39
CA ARG A 216 -4.18 -0.38 18.46
C ARG A 216 -4.59 1.02 18.04
N PHE A 217 -5.40 1.65 18.89
CA PHE A 217 -5.62 3.09 18.87
C PHE A 217 -4.83 3.76 19.99
N SER A 218 -4.27 4.92 19.72
CA SER A 218 -3.67 5.81 20.72
C SER A 218 -4.03 7.25 20.44
N ALA A 219 -4.36 8.01 21.46
CA ALA A 219 -4.58 9.45 21.35
C ALA A 219 -4.23 10.17 22.65
N ARG A 220 -4.07 11.49 22.56
CA ARG A 220 -3.87 12.35 23.72
C ARG A 220 -5.17 13.06 24.07
N ILE A 221 -5.60 12.88 25.32
CA ILE A 221 -6.80 13.53 25.85
C ILE A 221 -6.43 14.91 26.37
N THR A 222 -7.14 15.94 25.91
CA THR A 222 -7.01 17.29 26.44
C THR A 222 -8.24 17.68 27.26
N ASN A 223 -8.02 18.07 28.52
CA ASN A 223 -9.07 18.67 29.33
C ASN A 223 -9.02 20.20 29.19
N ARG A 224 -10.19 20.86 29.19
CA ARG A 224 -10.29 22.33 29.11
C ARG A 224 -9.50 23.06 30.20
N PHE A 225 -9.27 22.41 31.34
CA PHE A 225 -8.54 22.97 32.49
C PHE A 225 -7.03 22.66 32.51
N ASN A 226 -6.52 21.75 31.66
CA ASN A 226 -5.12 21.36 31.66
C ASN A 226 -4.60 21.08 30.23
N ARG A 227 -4.65 22.10 29.37
CA ARG A 227 -4.22 22.00 27.96
C ARG A 227 -2.71 21.71 27.79
N LEU A 228 -1.90 21.94 28.83
CA LEU A 228 -0.44 21.78 28.81
C LEU A 228 0.03 20.37 29.21
N ARG A 229 -0.84 19.52 29.78
CA ARG A 229 -0.54 18.14 30.15
C ARG A 229 -1.72 17.24 29.77
N GLY A 230 -1.80 16.89 28.49
CA GLY A 230 -2.74 15.86 28.04
C GLY A 230 -2.28 14.46 28.49
N THR A 231 -3.23 13.58 28.77
CA THR A 231 -2.94 12.18 29.12
C THR A 231 -3.02 11.34 27.85
N ALA A 232 -1.97 10.56 27.55
CA ALA A 232 -2.04 9.58 26.47
C ALA A 232 -2.91 8.40 26.93
N GLU A 233 -3.87 8.02 26.09
CA GLU A 233 -4.69 6.83 26.27
C GLU A 233 -4.54 5.94 25.04
N SER A 234 -4.47 4.62 25.25
CA SER A 234 -4.40 3.63 24.18
C SER A 234 -5.32 2.47 24.49
N VAL A 235 -6.02 2.00 23.46
CA VAL A 235 -6.90 0.84 23.51
C VAL A 235 -6.54 -0.09 22.35
N VAL A 236 -6.70 -1.39 22.55
CA VAL A 236 -6.44 -2.41 21.53
C VAL A 236 -7.71 -3.22 21.32
N SER A 237 -8.11 -3.42 20.07
CA SER A 237 -9.25 -4.28 19.73
C SER A 237 -8.91 -5.74 20.01
N LYS A 238 -9.95 -6.58 20.16
CA LYS A 238 -9.76 -8.00 20.39
C LYS A 238 -9.22 -8.65 19.10
N LEU A 239 -8.20 -9.50 19.23
CA LEU A 239 -7.78 -10.36 18.12
C LEU A 239 -8.91 -11.32 17.73
N ILE A 240 -8.96 -11.70 16.46
CA ILE A 240 -9.94 -12.65 15.93
C ILE A 240 -9.21 -13.85 15.38
N GLU A 241 -9.65 -15.03 15.79
CA GLU A 241 -9.17 -16.30 15.26
C GLU A 241 -10.27 -16.95 14.43
N LEU A 242 -9.94 -17.30 13.19
CA LEU A 242 -10.84 -17.99 12.26
C LEU A 242 -10.21 -19.31 11.84
N ASP A 243 -11.03 -20.33 11.65
CA ASP A 243 -10.62 -21.59 11.04
C ASP A 243 -10.96 -21.57 9.55
N VAL A 244 -9.93 -21.46 8.71
CA VAL A 244 -10.04 -21.39 7.25
C VAL A 244 -9.95 -22.80 6.68
N LYS A 245 -11.01 -23.23 6.00
CA LYS A 245 -11.09 -24.55 5.40
C LYS A 245 -10.30 -24.61 4.08
N PRO A 246 -9.70 -25.78 3.75
CA PRO A 246 -9.15 -26.01 2.43
C PRO A 246 -10.27 -26.10 1.39
N ILE A 247 -9.89 -26.16 0.11
CA ILE A 247 -10.80 -26.47 -0.98
C ILE A 247 -11.51 -27.81 -0.66
N PRO A 248 -12.85 -27.86 -0.61
CA PRO A 248 -13.58 -29.08 -0.31
C PRO A 248 -13.29 -30.20 -1.33
N ASP A 249 -13.16 -31.44 -0.85
CA ASP A 249 -12.97 -32.62 -1.72
C ASP A 249 -14.13 -32.84 -2.71
N SER A 250 -15.30 -32.28 -2.41
CA SER A 250 -16.47 -32.31 -3.29
C SER A 250 -16.40 -31.32 -4.46
N TYR A 251 -15.43 -30.39 -4.46
CA TYR A 251 -15.26 -29.45 -5.55
C TYR A 251 -14.74 -30.16 -6.81
N PRO A 252 -15.31 -29.88 -8.00
CA PRO A 252 -14.85 -30.50 -9.24
C PRO A 252 -13.38 -30.19 -9.54
N GLN A 253 -12.77 -30.99 -10.43
CA GLN A 253 -11.45 -30.69 -10.97
C GLN A 253 -11.53 -29.47 -11.91
N ALA A 254 -11.50 -28.28 -11.33
CA ALA A 254 -11.66 -26.98 -11.98
C ALA A 254 -10.92 -25.90 -11.18
N PRO A 255 -10.69 -24.70 -11.74
CA PRO A 255 -10.18 -23.56 -10.98
C PRO A 255 -11.06 -23.27 -9.77
N TRP A 256 -10.46 -23.00 -8.61
CA TRP A 256 -11.21 -22.70 -7.37
C TRP A 256 -11.82 -21.30 -7.40
N ILE A 257 -13.14 -21.21 -7.23
CA ILE A 257 -13.91 -19.96 -7.31
C ILE A 257 -14.79 -19.80 -6.05
N PRO A 258 -14.26 -19.28 -4.93
CA PRO A 258 -15.02 -19.04 -3.71
C PRO A 258 -15.74 -17.67 -3.75
N ALA A 259 -17.00 -17.65 -4.18
CA ALA A 259 -17.77 -16.41 -4.33
C ALA A 259 -19.08 -16.46 -3.54
N SER A 260 -19.60 -15.29 -3.17
CA SER A 260 -20.97 -15.20 -2.63
C SER A 260 -22.03 -15.12 -3.74
N LYS A 261 -21.61 -14.74 -4.94
CA LYS A 261 -22.42 -14.72 -6.16
C LYS A 261 -21.51 -14.82 -7.38
N PHE A 262 -21.86 -15.69 -8.33
CA PHE A 262 -21.15 -15.83 -9.60
C PHE A 262 -22.16 -16.06 -10.73
N GLN A 263 -22.12 -15.22 -11.75
CA GLN A 263 -23.06 -15.27 -12.88
C GLN A 263 -22.31 -15.09 -14.20
N ILE A 264 -22.79 -15.75 -15.25
CA ILE A 264 -22.32 -15.57 -16.62
C ILE A 264 -23.52 -15.24 -17.51
N ASN A 265 -23.35 -14.27 -18.40
CA ASN A 265 -24.35 -13.87 -19.39
C ASN A 265 -23.69 -13.75 -20.76
N GLU A 266 -24.48 -13.80 -21.82
CA GLU A 266 -23.98 -13.60 -23.18
C GLU A 266 -24.90 -12.72 -24.02
N THR A 267 -24.29 -12.04 -24.99
CA THR A 267 -24.98 -11.30 -26.05
C THR A 267 -24.30 -11.55 -27.40
N TYR A 268 -25.06 -11.34 -28.47
CA TYR A 268 -24.58 -11.46 -29.84
C TYR A 268 -24.81 -10.15 -30.59
N SER A 269 -23.89 -9.76 -31.46
CA SER A 269 -24.04 -8.57 -32.31
C SER A 269 -25.14 -8.71 -33.37
N ARG A 270 -25.63 -9.93 -33.60
CA ARG A 270 -26.73 -10.26 -34.50
C ARG A 270 -27.57 -11.37 -33.90
N ASP A 271 -28.87 -11.38 -34.20
CA ASP A 271 -29.77 -12.47 -33.84
C ASP A 271 -29.19 -13.82 -34.29
N PRO A 272 -29.11 -14.83 -33.40
CA PRO A 272 -28.67 -16.20 -33.71
C PRO A 272 -29.35 -16.89 -34.90
N GLN A 273 -30.52 -16.43 -35.35
CA GLN A 273 -31.24 -16.95 -36.53
C GLN A 273 -30.80 -16.31 -37.87
N ASP A 274 -30.10 -15.17 -37.81
CA ASP A 274 -29.75 -14.36 -38.98
C ASP A 274 -28.27 -14.48 -39.37
N TRP A 275 -27.58 -15.50 -38.88
CA TRP A 275 -26.17 -15.70 -39.17
C TRP A 275 -25.99 -16.15 -40.62
N THR A 276 -24.92 -15.71 -41.26
CA THR A 276 -24.60 -16.05 -42.65
C THR A 276 -23.17 -16.57 -42.74
N VAL A 277 -22.92 -17.48 -43.68
CA VAL A 277 -21.58 -18.00 -43.91
C VAL A 277 -20.63 -16.88 -44.33
N GLY A 278 -19.46 -16.82 -43.68
CA GLY A 278 -18.39 -15.88 -43.97
C GLY A 278 -18.52 -14.53 -43.26
N GLU A 279 -19.67 -14.21 -42.67
CA GLU A 279 -19.84 -12.96 -41.91
C GLU A 279 -19.48 -13.16 -40.43
N PRO A 280 -18.66 -12.27 -39.84
CA PRO A 280 -18.35 -12.34 -38.42
C PRO A 280 -19.55 -11.90 -37.56
N VAL A 281 -19.83 -12.68 -36.52
CA VAL A 281 -20.74 -12.29 -35.43
C VAL A 281 -19.95 -12.21 -34.12
N THR A 282 -20.03 -11.07 -33.45
CA THR A 282 -19.38 -10.90 -32.15
C THR A 282 -20.26 -11.48 -31.06
N ARG A 283 -19.73 -12.46 -30.32
CA ARG A 283 -20.30 -12.97 -29.06
C ARG A 283 -19.57 -12.29 -27.92
N THR A 284 -20.31 -11.61 -27.05
CA THR A 284 -19.76 -11.00 -25.83
C THR A 284 -20.29 -11.77 -24.63
N MET A 285 -19.37 -12.36 -23.87
CA MET A 285 -19.68 -13.09 -22.64
C MET A 285 -19.20 -12.27 -21.44
N THR A 286 -20.07 -12.10 -20.45
CA THR A 286 -19.81 -11.28 -19.27
C THR A 286 -19.98 -12.11 -18.02
N ILE A 287 -18.91 -12.26 -17.24
CA ILE A 287 -18.95 -12.80 -15.88
C ILE A 287 -19.12 -11.65 -14.89
N THR A 288 -19.99 -11.82 -13.90
CA THR A 288 -20.07 -10.96 -12.72
C THR A 288 -19.91 -11.81 -11.46
N ALA A 289 -18.90 -11.49 -10.65
CA ALA A 289 -18.56 -12.20 -9.43
C ALA A 289 -18.52 -11.26 -8.22
N THR A 290 -19.06 -11.69 -7.08
CA THR A 290 -18.98 -10.97 -5.80
C THR A 290 -18.08 -11.73 -4.84
N GLY A 291 -17.13 -11.02 -4.21
CA GLY A 291 -16.15 -11.60 -3.29
C GLY A 291 -14.87 -12.10 -3.96
N LEU A 292 -14.63 -11.76 -5.23
CA LEU A 292 -13.43 -12.15 -5.98
C LEU A 292 -12.73 -10.92 -6.54
N SER A 293 -11.40 -10.99 -6.62
CA SER A 293 -10.58 -10.07 -7.43
C SER A 293 -10.45 -10.57 -8.89
N SER A 294 -10.09 -9.69 -9.83
CA SER A 294 -9.96 -10.04 -11.26
C SER A 294 -9.08 -11.27 -11.50
N GLY A 295 -7.96 -11.39 -10.80
CA GLY A 295 -7.05 -12.53 -10.95
C GLY A 295 -7.61 -13.87 -10.46
N GLN A 296 -8.74 -13.88 -9.76
CA GLN A 296 -9.40 -15.11 -9.29
C GLN A 296 -10.53 -15.56 -10.22
N VAL A 297 -10.94 -14.75 -11.18
CA VAL A 297 -11.97 -15.13 -12.16
C VAL A 297 -11.26 -15.79 -13.35
N PRO A 298 -11.49 -17.09 -13.62
CA PRO A 298 -10.81 -17.76 -14.72
C PRO A 298 -11.35 -17.28 -16.08
N PRO A 299 -10.55 -17.42 -17.17
CA PRO A 299 -11.02 -17.20 -18.53
C PRO A 299 -12.21 -18.09 -18.89
N ILE A 300 -13.12 -17.60 -19.74
CA ILE A 300 -14.31 -18.35 -20.14
C ILE A 300 -13.89 -19.46 -21.13
N PRO A 301 -14.23 -20.74 -20.88
CA PRO A 301 -13.91 -21.83 -21.78
C PRO A 301 -14.48 -21.60 -23.19
N MET A 302 -13.68 -21.91 -24.21
CA MET A 302 -14.08 -21.72 -25.60
C MET A 302 -13.98 -23.05 -26.37
N PRO A 303 -15.01 -23.90 -26.31
CA PRO A 303 -14.99 -25.20 -26.98
C PRO A 303 -14.95 -25.03 -28.50
N GLU A 304 -14.20 -25.89 -29.18
CA GLU A 304 -14.13 -25.91 -30.64
C GLU A 304 -15.45 -26.40 -31.25
N ILE A 305 -16.00 -25.63 -32.19
CA ILE A 305 -17.21 -26.01 -32.93
C ILE A 305 -16.85 -26.21 -34.40
N ASN A 306 -17.21 -27.38 -34.93
CA ASN A 306 -16.99 -27.66 -36.35
C ASN A 306 -17.75 -26.66 -37.21
N GLY A 307 -17.01 -25.91 -38.03
CA GLY A 307 -17.60 -24.95 -38.94
C GLY A 307 -17.63 -23.51 -38.42
N ILE A 308 -17.13 -23.21 -37.21
CA ILE A 308 -16.87 -21.83 -36.75
C ILE A 308 -15.37 -21.60 -36.60
N ARG A 309 -14.90 -20.45 -37.07
CA ARG A 309 -13.58 -19.90 -36.69
C ARG A 309 -13.75 -18.84 -35.62
N TYR A 310 -12.85 -18.83 -34.64
CA TYR A 310 -12.87 -17.92 -33.49
C TYR A 310 -11.73 -16.92 -33.62
N TYR A 311 -12.04 -15.64 -33.39
CA TYR A 311 -11.06 -14.58 -33.26
C TYR A 311 -11.35 -13.87 -31.93
N PRO A 312 -10.74 -14.34 -30.80
CA PRO A 312 -10.92 -13.70 -29.51
C PRO A 312 -10.28 -12.31 -29.50
N ASP A 313 -10.94 -11.39 -28.81
CA ASP A 313 -10.36 -10.12 -28.41
C ASP A 313 -9.69 -10.24 -27.03
N GLN A 314 -8.98 -9.20 -26.60
CA GLN A 314 -8.48 -9.11 -25.23
C GLN A 314 -9.64 -9.05 -24.23
N SER A 315 -9.54 -9.81 -23.14
CA SER A 315 -10.49 -9.70 -22.04
C SER A 315 -10.36 -8.35 -21.34
N GLN A 316 -11.49 -7.81 -20.90
CA GLN A 316 -11.55 -6.59 -20.11
C GLN A 316 -12.04 -6.95 -18.71
N ASP A 317 -11.22 -6.65 -17.71
CA ASP A 317 -11.48 -7.02 -16.33
C ASP A 317 -11.58 -5.77 -15.47
N ASP A 318 -12.66 -5.64 -14.71
CA ASP A 318 -12.93 -4.51 -13.81
C ASP A 318 -13.29 -5.02 -12.41
N SER A 319 -12.39 -4.86 -11.45
CA SER A 319 -12.65 -5.11 -10.03
C SER A 319 -13.03 -3.80 -9.33
N LYS A 320 -14.29 -3.68 -8.94
CA LYS A 320 -14.78 -2.55 -8.14
C LYS A 320 -14.75 -2.90 -6.66
N VAL A 321 -14.17 -2.00 -5.89
CA VAL A 321 -14.22 -2.03 -4.42
C VAL A 321 -15.49 -1.31 -3.95
N THR A 322 -16.29 -1.96 -3.11
CA THR A 322 -17.51 -1.41 -2.50
C THR A 322 -17.49 -1.60 -0.99
N GLU A 323 -18.33 -0.88 -0.25
CA GLU A 323 -18.45 -1.02 1.21
C GLU A 323 -18.91 -2.43 1.67
N GLN A 324 -19.44 -3.23 0.75
CA GLN A 324 -19.90 -4.60 0.95
C GLN A 324 -18.90 -5.66 0.47
N GLY A 325 -17.78 -5.25 -0.15
CA GLY A 325 -16.76 -6.14 -0.70
C GLY A 325 -16.41 -5.86 -2.16
N LEU A 326 -15.68 -6.78 -2.78
CA LEU A 326 -15.28 -6.71 -4.18
C LEU A 326 -16.40 -7.21 -5.10
N VAL A 327 -16.61 -6.49 -6.19
CA VAL A 327 -17.43 -6.92 -7.33
C VAL A 327 -16.57 -6.86 -8.57
N THR A 328 -16.36 -8.01 -9.19
CA THR A 328 -15.54 -8.15 -10.39
C THR A 328 -16.40 -8.46 -11.60
N THR A 329 -16.16 -7.72 -12.68
CA THR A 329 -16.76 -7.96 -13.99
C THR A 329 -15.67 -8.32 -14.98
N VAL A 330 -15.81 -9.46 -15.66
CA VAL A 330 -14.91 -9.90 -16.74
C VAL A 330 -15.72 -9.96 -18.02
N VAL A 331 -15.26 -9.27 -19.07
CA VAL A 331 -15.88 -9.25 -20.39
C VAL A 331 -14.94 -9.88 -21.40
N GLN A 332 -15.40 -10.94 -22.06
CA GLN A 332 -14.68 -11.63 -23.13
C GLN A 332 -15.49 -11.55 -24.42
N SER A 333 -14.94 -10.87 -25.42
CA SER A 333 -15.55 -10.78 -26.76
C SER A 333 -14.82 -11.70 -27.73
N VAL A 334 -15.58 -12.39 -28.57
CA VAL A 334 -15.05 -13.26 -29.62
C VAL A 334 -15.84 -13.08 -30.91
N ALA A 335 -15.13 -12.84 -32.02
CA ALA A 335 -15.75 -12.89 -33.34
C ALA A 335 -15.82 -14.34 -33.82
N LEU A 336 -17.05 -14.79 -34.08
CA LEU A 336 -17.38 -16.10 -34.60
C LEU A 336 -17.65 -15.97 -36.09
N VAL A 337 -16.89 -16.70 -36.92
CA VAL A 337 -17.06 -16.71 -38.38
C VAL A 337 -17.54 -18.09 -38.82
N PRO A 338 -18.82 -18.25 -39.15
CA PRO A 338 -19.35 -19.50 -39.70
C PRO A 338 -18.75 -19.79 -41.09
N THR A 339 -18.47 -21.05 -41.37
CA THR A 339 -17.81 -21.52 -42.60
C THR A 339 -18.67 -22.53 -43.39
N LYS A 340 -19.82 -22.94 -42.84
CA LYS A 340 -20.76 -23.88 -43.44
C LYS A 340 -22.20 -23.41 -43.25
N VAL A 341 -23.05 -23.66 -44.25
CA VAL A 341 -24.50 -23.41 -44.18
C VAL A 341 -25.16 -24.55 -43.39
N GLY A 342 -26.23 -24.21 -42.66
CA GLY A 342 -27.06 -25.17 -41.95
C GLY A 342 -27.11 -24.93 -40.44
N PRO A 343 -27.79 -25.82 -39.70
CA PRO A 343 -27.87 -25.73 -38.26
C PRO A 343 -26.50 -26.01 -37.64
N MET A 344 -26.13 -25.23 -36.64
CA MET A 344 -24.92 -25.44 -35.86
C MET A 344 -25.21 -25.27 -34.38
N THR A 345 -24.46 -25.98 -33.54
CA THR A 345 -24.69 -25.99 -32.10
C THR A 345 -23.56 -25.29 -31.39
N LEU A 346 -23.89 -24.19 -30.71
CA LEU A 346 -23.05 -23.62 -29.65
C LEU A 346 -23.27 -24.49 -28.40
N PRO A 347 -22.26 -25.22 -27.93
CA PRO A 347 -22.41 -26.11 -26.79
C PRO A 347 -22.62 -25.29 -25.52
N GLU A 348 -23.22 -25.94 -24.53
CA GLU A 348 -23.36 -25.39 -23.20
C GLU A 348 -21.98 -25.13 -22.57
N ILE A 349 -21.85 -24.02 -21.85
CA ILE A 349 -20.68 -23.71 -21.03
C ILE A 349 -21.14 -23.74 -19.58
N GLN A 350 -20.57 -24.63 -18.77
CA GLN A 350 -20.78 -24.68 -17.32
C GLN A 350 -19.49 -24.35 -16.59
N ILE A 351 -19.55 -23.40 -15.66
CA ILE A 351 -18.43 -23.04 -14.78
C ILE A 351 -18.83 -23.39 -13.34
N PRO A 352 -18.19 -24.39 -12.71
CA PRO A 352 -18.43 -24.69 -11.29
C PRO A 352 -17.85 -23.59 -10.41
N TRP A 353 -18.57 -23.18 -9.39
CA TRP A 353 -18.11 -22.23 -8.38
C TRP A 353 -18.60 -22.65 -7.01
N TRP A 354 -17.87 -22.28 -5.96
CA TRP A 354 -18.27 -22.56 -4.59
C TRP A 354 -19.05 -21.38 -4.04
N ASN A 355 -20.33 -21.60 -3.76
CA ASN A 355 -21.16 -20.58 -3.14
C ASN A 355 -20.88 -20.55 -1.64
N THR A 356 -20.22 -19.48 -1.18
CA THR A 356 -19.79 -19.34 0.22
C THR A 356 -20.96 -19.08 1.17
N LEU A 357 -22.13 -18.68 0.66
CA LEU A 357 -23.34 -18.51 1.46
C LEU A 357 -24.04 -19.85 1.72
N THR A 358 -24.08 -20.75 0.74
CA THR A 358 -24.75 -22.05 0.84
C THR A 358 -23.79 -23.20 1.19
N ASN A 359 -22.48 -22.96 1.12
CA ASN A 359 -21.42 -23.95 1.31
C ASN A 359 -21.57 -25.16 0.39
N SER A 360 -21.87 -24.91 -0.89
CA SER A 360 -22.01 -25.96 -1.90
C SER A 360 -21.50 -25.52 -3.26
N VAL A 361 -21.20 -26.51 -4.11
CA VAL A 361 -20.91 -26.28 -5.52
C VAL A 361 -22.18 -25.85 -6.24
N GLU A 362 -22.08 -24.75 -6.98
CA GLU A 362 -23.09 -24.28 -7.93
C GLU A 362 -22.46 -24.10 -9.31
N TYR A 363 -23.29 -23.94 -10.34
CA TYR A 363 -22.85 -23.83 -11.73
C TYR A 363 -23.42 -22.56 -12.35
N ALA A 364 -22.54 -21.74 -12.92
CA ALA A 364 -22.93 -20.66 -13.81
C ALA A 364 -22.93 -21.19 -15.24
N THR A 365 -24.08 -21.12 -15.90
CA THR A 365 -24.32 -21.82 -17.16
C THR A 365 -24.72 -20.86 -18.26
N LEU A 366 -24.02 -20.94 -19.40
CA LEU A 366 -24.54 -20.47 -20.69
C LEU A 366 -25.17 -21.68 -21.39
N PRO A 367 -26.49 -21.64 -21.68
CA PRO A 367 -27.19 -22.78 -22.24
C PRO A 367 -26.68 -23.12 -23.64
N GLN A 368 -26.83 -24.38 -24.02
CA GLN A 368 -26.63 -24.78 -25.42
C GLN A 368 -27.59 -23.99 -26.33
N GLN A 369 -27.08 -23.49 -27.45
CA GLN A 369 -27.86 -22.75 -28.43
C GLN A 369 -27.69 -23.33 -29.83
N ILE A 370 -28.81 -23.54 -30.53
CA ILE A 370 -28.80 -23.91 -31.95
C ILE A 370 -28.89 -22.62 -32.76
N ILE A 371 -27.90 -22.39 -33.61
CA ILE A 371 -27.83 -21.27 -34.55
C ILE A 371 -28.17 -21.77 -35.94
N GLN A 372 -28.87 -20.97 -36.72
CA GLN A 372 -29.15 -21.27 -38.12
C GLN A 372 -28.24 -20.41 -38.99
N VAL A 373 -27.32 -21.04 -39.71
CA VAL A 373 -26.41 -20.34 -40.62
C VAL A 373 -26.96 -20.39 -42.03
N ASN A 374 -27.35 -19.22 -42.53
CA ASN A 374 -27.88 -19.02 -43.86
C ASN A 374 -26.76 -18.89 -44.90
N GLN A 375 -27.09 -19.16 -46.16
CA GLN A 375 -26.18 -18.88 -47.27
C GLN A 375 -26.06 -17.35 -47.42
N GLY A 376 -24.83 -16.83 -47.40
CA GLY A 376 -24.60 -15.42 -47.69
C GLY A 376 -24.97 -15.11 -49.15
N SER A 377 -25.57 -13.94 -49.39
CA SER A 377 -26.05 -13.52 -50.72
C SER A 377 -24.95 -13.24 -51.75
N ASN A 378 -23.70 -13.67 -51.52
CA ASN A 378 -22.54 -13.34 -52.35
C ASN A 378 -21.53 -14.48 -52.50
N ILE A 379 -22.02 -15.69 -52.82
CA ILE A 379 -21.16 -16.76 -53.38
C ILE A 379 -21.48 -16.84 -54.89
N PRO A 380 -20.59 -16.41 -55.79
CA PRO A 380 -20.72 -16.77 -57.20
C PRO A 380 -20.76 -18.30 -57.29
N PRO A 381 -21.69 -18.91 -58.05
CA PRO A 381 -21.72 -20.36 -58.18
C PRO A 381 -20.36 -20.84 -58.69
N ALA A 382 -19.74 -21.76 -57.96
CA ALA A 382 -18.57 -22.46 -58.45
C ALA A 382 -18.98 -23.25 -59.70
N ALA A 383 -18.72 -22.67 -60.87
CA ALA A 383 -18.82 -23.39 -62.13
C ALA A 383 -17.73 -24.47 -62.14
N SER A 384 -18.18 -25.73 -62.15
CA SER A 384 -17.36 -26.89 -62.40
C SER A 384 -16.81 -26.86 -63.82
N ASN A 385 -15.52 -26.58 -63.97
CA ASN A 385 -14.73 -27.09 -65.09
C ASN A 385 -13.26 -27.34 -64.65
N PRO A 386 -12.61 -28.42 -65.10
CA PRO A 386 -11.24 -28.74 -64.72
C PRO A 386 -10.23 -27.87 -65.50
N PRO A 387 -9.12 -27.42 -64.89
CA PRO A 387 -8.07 -26.71 -65.62
C PRO A 387 -7.12 -27.70 -66.33
N ALA A 388 -6.90 -27.49 -67.63
CA ALA A 388 -5.72 -27.99 -68.32
C ALA A 388 -4.55 -26.99 -68.11
N PRO A 389 -3.29 -27.46 -68.06
CA PRO A 389 -2.19 -26.68 -67.50
C PRO A 389 -1.53 -25.77 -68.55
N ALA A 390 -1.27 -24.53 -68.17
CA ALA A 390 -0.22 -23.71 -68.78
C ALA A 390 0.38 -22.75 -67.74
N THR A 391 1.70 -22.77 -67.64
CA THR A 391 2.56 -21.83 -66.92
C THR A 391 3.46 -21.17 -67.99
N PRO A 392 4.13 -20.03 -67.74
CA PRO A 392 3.64 -18.75 -67.21
C PRO A 392 4.03 -17.55 -68.13
N MET A 393 3.64 -16.35 -67.68
CA MET A 393 4.46 -15.11 -67.62
C MET A 393 4.04 -13.91 -68.50
N VAL A 394 4.01 -12.75 -67.82
CA VAL A 394 4.10 -11.34 -68.28
C VAL A 394 2.83 -10.79 -68.96
N GLU A 395 2.26 -9.62 -68.67
CA GLU A 395 2.34 -8.58 -67.64
C GLU A 395 1.23 -7.55 -67.98
N SER A 396 0.74 -6.83 -66.97
CA SER A 396 0.06 -5.51 -67.03
C SER A 396 -1.30 -5.39 -67.71
N GLU A 397 -2.29 -4.94 -66.92
CA GLU A 397 -3.31 -3.93 -67.29
C GLU A 397 -3.95 -3.46 -65.97
N GLN A 398 -3.67 -2.24 -65.51
CA GLN A 398 -4.53 -1.06 -65.63
C GLN A 398 -6.03 -1.36 -65.51
N THR A 399 -6.65 -0.83 -64.45
CA THR A 399 -8.06 -0.44 -64.51
C THR A 399 -8.23 0.90 -63.80
N ASN A 400 -8.30 1.92 -64.63
CA ASN A 400 -8.98 3.19 -64.40
C ASN A 400 -10.42 2.99 -64.98
N GLU A 401 -11.52 3.54 -64.48
CA GLU A 401 -11.75 4.50 -63.42
C GLU A 401 -13.28 4.77 -63.30
N THR A 402 -13.68 5.30 -62.13
CA THR A 402 -14.61 6.46 -61.98
C THR A 402 -16.12 6.18 -62.15
N SER A 403 -16.99 6.45 -61.16
CA SER A 403 -17.14 7.77 -60.55
C SER A 403 -17.91 7.77 -59.22
N SER A 404 -17.37 8.50 -58.25
CA SER A 404 -18.14 9.49 -57.48
C SER A 404 -17.19 10.65 -57.16
N SER A 405 -17.31 11.73 -57.96
CA SER A 405 -16.61 13.01 -57.81
C SER A 405 -17.31 13.87 -56.75
N ASN A 406 -16.61 14.50 -55.80
CA ASN A 406 -16.04 15.86 -55.86
C ASN A 406 -15.32 16.06 -54.49
N ASN A 407 -14.22 16.78 -54.29
CA ASN A 407 -13.63 17.89 -55.03
C ASN A 407 -12.15 18.09 -54.60
N SER A 408 -11.31 18.43 -55.57
CA SER A 408 -9.99 19.08 -55.51
C SER A 408 -9.53 19.75 -54.20
N LYS A 409 -8.29 19.44 -53.74
CA LYS A 409 -7.18 20.40 -53.58
C LYS A 409 -5.92 19.82 -52.93
N ASP A 410 -4.83 19.99 -53.67
CA ASP A 410 -3.50 20.40 -53.22
C ASP A 410 -2.63 19.45 -52.37
N SER A 411 -1.49 19.16 -52.99
CA SER A 411 -0.24 18.65 -52.41
C SER A 411 0.31 19.59 -51.33
N TYR A 412 -0.36 19.66 -50.18
CA TYR A 412 0.07 20.46 -49.04
C TYR A 412 1.22 19.84 -48.25
N TRP A 413 1.48 18.54 -48.39
CA TRP A 413 2.52 17.91 -47.57
C TRP A 413 3.92 18.45 -47.86
N LYS A 414 4.24 18.77 -49.13
CA LYS A 414 5.53 19.33 -49.53
C LYS A 414 5.79 20.76 -48.97
N PRO A 415 4.88 21.74 -49.11
CA PRO A 415 5.06 23.03 -48.45
C PRO A 415 5.00 22.92 -46.91
N ILE A 416 4.23 21.98 -46.33
CA ILE A 416 4.22 21.76 -44.88
C ILE A 416 5.58 21.25 -44.38
N SER A 417 6.22 20.32 -45.08
CA SER A 417 7.56 19.85 -44.71
C SER A 417 8.63 20.92 -44.87
N LEU A 418 8.56 21.77 -45.90
CA LEU A 418 9.45 22.92 -46.07
C LEU A 418 9.20 24.00 -45.00
N ALA A 419 7.95 24.22 -44.61
CA ALA A 419 7.58 25.13 -43.54
C ALA A 419 8.07 24.64 -42.17
N LEU A 420 8.05 23.33 -41.91
CA LEU A 420 8.58 22.72 -40.68
C LEU A 420 10.10 22.82 -40.58
N ILE A 421 10.82 22.61 -41.68
CA ILE A 421 12.28 22.80 -41.73
C ILE A 421 12.60 24.30 -41.56
N GLY A 422 11.87 25.18 -42.24
CA GLY A 422 12.02 26.62 -42.11
C GLY A 422 11.78 27.12 -40.68
N THR A 423 10.71 26.66 -40.02
CA THR A 423 10.41 27.05 -38.64
C THR A 423 11.43 26.52 -37.64
N ASN A 424 11.99 25.32 -37.86
CA ASN A 424 13.09 24.80 -37.03
C ASN A 424 14.39 25.58 -37.22
N LEU A 425 14.71 25.99 -38.45
CA LEU A 425 15.89 26.83 -38.69
C LEU A 425 15.71 28.23 -38.10
N ILE A 426 14.48 28.78 -38.12
CA ILE A 426 14.15 30.06 -37.48
C ILE A 426 14.23 29.96 -35.96
N THR A 427 13.77 28.87 -35.33
CA THR A 427 13.91 28.69 -33.88
C THR A 427 15.37 28.51 -33.46
N VAL A 428 16.19 27.79 -34.23
CA VAL A 428 17.64 27.68 -33.98
C VAL A 428 18.34 29.02 -34.18
N ALA A 429 18.00 29.77 -35.23
CA ALA A 429 18.54 31.10 -35.47
C ALA A 429 18.11 32.09 -34.37
N LEU A 430 16.87 32.02 -33.86
CA LEU A 430 16.40 32.82 -32.74
C LEU A 430 17.08 32.43 -31.42
N LEU A 431 17.28 31.14 -31.16
CA LEU A 431 18.00 30.67 -29.98
C LEU A 431 19.45 31.15 -29.99
N LEU A 432 20.13 31.01 -31.13
CA LEU A 432 21.48 31.53 -31.33
C LEU A 432 21.49 33.06 -31.21
N PHE A 433 20.53 33.76 -31.80
CA PHE A 433 20.39 35.21 -31.69
C PHE A 433 20.18 35.68 -30.25
N PHE A 434 19.32 35.02 -29.47
CA PHE A 434 19.07 35.34 -28.05
C PHE A 434 20.23 34.98 -27.14
N ILE A 435 21.00 33.92 -27.46
CA ILE A 435 22.23 33.57 -26.75
C ILE A 435 23.35 34.56 -27.08
N THR A 436 23.44 35.03 -28.33
CA THR A 436 24.44 36.05 -28.74
C THR A 436 24.05 37.48 -28.38
N ARG A 437 22.75 37.79 -28.18
CA ARG A 437 22.26 39.09 -27.70
C ARG A 437 22.17 39.21 -26.19
N ARG A 438 22.37 38.12 -25.44
CA ARG A 438 22.57 38.20 -23.98
C ARG A 438 23.96 38.70 -23.57
N GLY A 439 24.80 39.06 -24.55
CA GLY A 439 25.94 39.96 -24.36
C GLY A 439 25.59 41.36 -24.88
N SER A 440 25.48 42.31 -23.95
CA SER A 440 25.44 43.79 -24.13
C SER A 440 24.10 44.46 -23.78
N GLN A 441 24.19 45.34 -22.77
CA GLN A 441 23.23 46.34 -22.26
C GLN A 441 22.19 45.79 -21.26
N THR A 442 22.39 45.95 -19.96
CA THR A 442 22.44 47.26 -19.28
C THR A 442 23.65 47.46 -18.36
N ALA A 443 24.45 48.47 -18.69
CA ALA A 443 25.28 49.23 -17.76
C ALA A 443 24.54 50.52 -17.37
N SER A 444 24.93 51.07 -16.21
CA SER A 444 24.42 52.25 -15.46
C SER A 444 23.30 51.91 -14.45
N SER A 445 23.49 51.96 -13.13
CA SER A 445 24.49 52.69 -12.33
C SER A 445 24.70 52.04 -10.96
N ARG A 446 25.96 51.69 -10.65
CA ARG A 446 26.69 52.06 -9.42
C ARG A 446 28.06 51.41 -9.43
N GLU A 447 29.07 52.23 -9.69
CA GLU A 447 30.36 52.08 -9.02
C GLU A 447 30.09 52.09 -7.51
N ASP A 448 30.38 50.97 -6.84
CA ASP A 448 31.31 50.98 -5.72
C ASP A 448 31.61 49.55 -5.23
N LYS A 449 32.91 49.29 -5.09
CA LYS A 449 33.57 48.17 -4.39
C LYS A 449 33.69 46.83 -5.10
N ALA A 450 34.87 46.66 -5.68
CA ALA A 450 35.65 45.44 -5.54
C ALA A 450 35.66 44.97 -4.08
N ALA A 451 35.00 43.85 -3.77
CA ALA A 451 35.36 42.93 -2.69
C ALA A 451 34.49 41.67 -2.73
N ASN A 452 35.17 40.52 -2.67
CA ASN A 452 34.72 39.23 -2.16
C ASN A 452 34.07 38.24 -3.15
N THR A 453 34.90 37.28 -3.56
CA THR A 453 34.53 35.95 -4.05
C THR A 453 33.71 35.22 -2.99
N GLN A 454 32.38 35.22 -3.10
CA GLN A 454 31.54 34.21 -2.45
C GLN A 454 30.46 33.75 -3.43
N GLY A 455 30.43 32.44 -3.69
CA GLY A 455 29.32 31.80 -4.39
C GLY A 455 27.98 32.07 -3.70
N PRO A 456 26.85 31.75 -4.34
CA PRO A 456 25.53 32.04 -3.79
C PRO A 456 25.41 31.48 -2.37
N ASN A 457 25.03 32.34 -1.42
CA ASN A 457 24.94 31.99 0.00
C ASN A 457 23.93 30.85 0.17
N THR A 458 24.40 29.66 0.55
CA THR A 458 23.57 28.46 0.73
C THR A 458 22.38 28.69 1.66
N ALA A 459 22.52 29.59 2.65
CA ALA A 459 21.42 29.96 3.53
C ALA A 459 20.29 30.72 2.80
N GLN A 460 20.61 31.52 1.79
CA GLN A 460 19.60 32.22 0.97
C GLN A 460 18.87 31.24 0.04
N LEU A 461 19.59 30.28 -0.55
CA LEU A 461 18.99 29.22 -1.37
C LEU A 461 18.07 28.31 -0.54
N TRP A 462 18.46 28.00 0.69
CA TRP A 462 17.62 27.27 1.62
C TRP A 462 16.34 28.02 1.99
N GLN A 463 16.42 29.34 2.20
CA GLN A 463 15.24 30.17 2.44
C GLN A 463 14.32 30.25 1.22
N ALA A 464 14.89 30.32 0.00
CA ALA A 464 14.11 30.30 -1.23
C ALA A 464 13.37 28.96 -1.41
N LEU A 465 14.02 27.84 -1.10
CA LEU A 465 13.40 26.51 -1.10
C LEU A 465 12.28 26.41 -0.07
N LYS A 466 12.49 26.88 1.17
CA LYS A 466 11.44 26.94 2.21
C LYS A 466 10.24 27.80 1.80
N LYS A 467 10.48 28.90 1.09
CA LYS A 467 9.42 29.75 0.57
C LYS A 467 8.62 29.02 -0.51
N ALA A 468 9.27 28.46 -1.52
CA ALA A 468 8.62 27.71 -2.58
C ALA A 468 7.79 26.53 -2.03
N ALA A 469 8.32 25.83 -1.03
CA ALA A 469 7.63 24.77 -0.30
C ALA A 469 6.39 25.26 0.47
N ARG A 470 6.45 26.45 1.06
CA ARG A 470 5.31 27.06 1.76
C ARG A 470 4.20 27.46 0.78
N ASP A 471 4.59 27.97 -0.38
CA ASP A 471 3.69 28.42 -1.44
C ASP A 471 3.14 27.22 -2.27
N ASN A 472 3.58 25.99 -1.95
CA ASN A 472 3.23 24.72 -2.60
C ASN A 472 3.38 24.73 -4.14
N ASN A 473 4.33 25.51 -4.67
CA ASN A 473 4.57 25.63 -6.10
C ASN A 473 5.59 24.58 -6.56
N ALA A 474 5.12 23.50 -7.16
CA ALA A 474 5.95 22.36 -7.59
C ALA A 474 7.15 22.78 -8.47
N GLN A 475 6.94 23.69 -9.42
CA GLN A 475 8.01 24.09 -10.35
C GLN A 475 9.10 24.89 -9.64
N GLU A 476 8.70 25.82 -8.77
CA GLU A 476 9.65 26.59 -7.96
C GLU A 476 10.38 25.71 -6.93
N ILE A 477 9.71 24.71 -6.37
CA ILE A 477 10.31 23.74 -5.43
C ILE A 477 11.40 22.94 -6.14
N ARG A 478 11.12 22.40 -7.34
CA ARG A 478 12.10 21.66 -8.14
C ARG A 478 13.35 22.48 -8.43
N ASP A 479 13.17 23.70 -8.94
CA ASP A 479 14.28 24.58 -9.30
C ASP A 479 15.09 25.04 -8.08
N ALA A 480 14.41 25.37 -6.98
CA ALA A 480 15.07 25.78 -5.74
C ALA A 480 15.83 24.62 -5.09
N LEU A 481 15.28 23.40 -5.15
CA LEU A 481 15.91 22.21 -4.58
C LEU A 481 17.21 21.87 -5.30
N ILE A 482 17.20 21.84 -6.64
CA ILE A 482 18.39 21.54 -7.44
C ILE A 482 19.50 22.56 -7.18
N ARG A 483 19.16 23.86 -7.13
CA ARG A 483 20.13 24.93 -6.86
C ARG A 483 20.70 24.85 -5.45
N TRP A 484 19.85 24.64 -4.45
CA TRP A 484 20.30 24.50 -3.06
C TRP A 484 21.14 23.24 -2.87
N ALA A 485 20.69 22.08 -3.36
CA ALA A 485 21.41 20.82 -3.26
C ALA A 485 22.77 20.88 -3.96
N GLY A 486 22.86 21.56 -5.11
CA GLY A 486 24.16 21.75 -5.78
C GLY A 486 25.12 22.67 -5.01
N ALA A 487 24.60 23.71 -4.39
CA ALA A 487 25.40 24.61 -3.55
C ALA A 487 25.84 23.94 -2.22
N GLU A 488 24.98 23.10 -1.62
CA GLU A 488 25.26 22.41 -0.35
C GLU A 488 26.21 21.21 -0.53
N SER A 489 26.05 20.45 -1.61
CA SER A 489 26.91 19.29 -1.94
C SER A 489 28.26 19.70 -2.54
N GLY A 490 28.41 20.96 -2.98
CA GLY A 490 29.60 21.45 -3.68
C GLY A 490 29.76 20.89 -5.10
N ARG A 491 28.73 20.24 -5.65
CA ARG A 491 28.70 19.68 -7.01
C ARG A 491 27.50 20.22 -7.77
N PRO A 492 27.62 20.65 -9.04
CA PRO A 492 26.47 21.11 -9.79
C PRO A 492 25.46 19.96 -9.96
N MET A 493 24.22 20.19 -9.56
CA MET A 493 23.10 19.27 -9.75
C MET A 493 22.27 19.71 -10.94
N SER A 494 21.85 18.77 -11.76
CA SER A 494 21.07 18.99 -12.98
C SER A 494 19.66 18.38 -12.92
N SER A 495 19.42 17.47 -11.97
CA SER A 495 18.14 16.78 -11.79
C SER A 495 17.80 16.51 -10.32
N LEU A 496 16.54 16.17 -10.04
CA LEU A 496 16.09 15.75 -8.71
C LEU A 496 16.69 14.39 -8.31
N ALA A 497 16.87 13.48 -9.27
CA ALA A 497 17.48 12.17 -9.03
C ALA A 497 18.92 12.29 -8.48
N GLU A 498 19.71 13.25 -8.95
CA GLU A 498 21.06 13.50 -8.41
C GLU A 498 21.01 14.04 -6.97
N ALA A 499 20.02 14.87 -6.65
CA ALA A 499 19.81 15.38 -5.29
C ALA A 499 19.31 14.28 -4.34
N GLU A 500 18.46 13.37 -4.82
CA GLU A 500 17.94 12.22 -4.08
C GLU A 500 19.05 11.26 -3.67
N VAL A 501 19.91 10.87 -4.63
CA VAL A 501 21.06 9.99 -4.37
C VAL A 501 22.01 10.61 -3.35
N TRP A 502 22.21 11.92 -3.41
CA TRP A 502 23.06 12.62 -2.44
C TRP A 502 22.46 12.65 -1.03
N LEU A 503 21.16 12.90 -0.90
CA LEU A 503 20.49 12.98 0.41
C LEU A 503 20.24 11.61 1.05
N ASN A 504 20.20 10.54 0.25
CA ASN A 504 20.19 9.14 0.68
C ASN A 504 19.14 8.81 1.78
N ASP A 505 17.91 9.32 1.61
CA ASP A 505 16.76 9.05 2.49
C ASP A 505 15.58 8.48 1.67
N VAL A 506 15.17 7.25 1.97
CA VAL A 506 14.10 6.49 1.29
C VAL A 506 12.72 7.17 1.41
N ARG A 507 12.51 8.04 2.39
CA ARG A 507 11.25 8.79 2.52
C ARG A 507 11.26 10.01 1.61
N LEU A 508 12.44 10.59 1.37
CA LEU A 508 12.60 11.72 0.47
C LEU A 508 12.46 11.29 -0.99
N SER A 509 12.92 10.10 -1.36
CA SER A 509 12.75 9.56 -2.72
C SER A 509 11.28 9.50 -3.15
N THR A 510 10.39 9.02 -2.27
CA THR A 510 8.95 8.98 -2.54
C THR A 510 8.35 10.37 -2.72
N ALA A 511 8.74 11.33 -1.88
CA ALA A 511 8.25 12.71 -1.96
C ALA A 511 8.76 13.46 -3.20
N LEU A 512 9.97 13.15 -3.68
CA LEU A 512 10.52 13.71 -4.92
C LEU A 512 9.91 13.06 -6.17
N ALA A 513 9.57 11.77 -6.11
CA ALA A 513 8.80 11.11 -7.16
C ALA A 513 7.39 11.71 -7.31
N GLU A 514 6.73 12.02 -6.19
CA GLU A 514 5.43 12.71 -6.20
C GLU A 514 5.54 14.15 -6.73
N LEU A 515 6.66 14.85 -6.45
CA LEU A 515 6.96 16.17 -7.03
C LEU A 515 7.10 16.10 -8.56
N ASP A 516 7.83 15.13 -9.09
CA ASP A 516 7.98 14.95 -10.54
C ASP A 516 6.66 14.52 -11.20
N ASP A 517 5.89 13.62 -10.57
CA ASP A 517 4.56 13.23 -11.06
C ASP A 517 3.59 14.43 -11.12
N THR A 518 3.67 15.33 -10.13
CA THR A 518 2.88 16.58 -10.12
C THR A 518 3.28 17.54 -11.25
N LEU A 519 4.53 17.51 -11.71
CA LEU A 519 5.03 18.40 -12.77
C LEU A 519 4.80 17.87 -14.18
N TYR A 520 4.74 16.55 -14.35
CA TYR A 520 4.77 15.91 -15.66
C TYR A 520 3.55 15.01 -15.96
N SER A 521 2.73 14.66 -14.95
CA SER A 521 1.48 13.94 -15.19
C SER A 521 0.36 14.88 -15.66
N LYS A 522 -0.58 14.33 -16.44
CA LYS A 522 -1.81 15.04 -16.86
C LYS A 522 -2.94 14.93 -15.81
N GLN A 523 -2.67 14.38 -14.64
CA GLN A 523 -3.67 14.12 -13.60
C GLN A 523 -3.78 15.32 -12.65
N THR A 524 -5.00 15.81 -12.41
CA THR A 524 -5.26 17.00 -11.58
C THR A 524 -5.47 16.69 -10.08
N ASN A 525 -5.06 15.52 -9.61
CA ASN A 525 -5.33 15.06 -8.24
C ASN A 525 -4.06 14.52 -7.56
N SER A 526 -3.12 15.41 -7.26
CA SER A 526 -1.89 15.08 -6.52
C SER A 526 -2.05 15.46 -5.04
N ALA A 527 -1.63 14.56 -4.13
CA ALA A 527 -1.53 14.83 -2.69
C ALA A 527 -0.26 15.62 -2.33
N PHE A 528 0.43 16.16 -3.35
CA PHE A 528 1.67 16.88 -3.24
C PHE A 528 1.67 17.97 -2.16
N ASN A 529 2.61 17.82 -1.23
CA ASN A 529 2.84 18.76 -0.14
C ASN A 529 4.31 19.16 -0.08
N GLY A 530 4.61 20.34 -0.63
CA GLY A 530 5.95 20.93 -0.64
C GLY A 530 6.56 21.13 0.74
N GLN A 531 5.76 21.32 1.80
CA GLN A 531 6.29 21.44 3.16
C GLN A 531 6.81 20.10 3.70
N GLY A 532 6.24 18.97 3.26
CA GLY A 532 6.72 17.63 3.59
C GLY A 532 8.14 17.37 3.09
N ILE A 533 8.50 17.93 1.93
CA ILE A 533 9.86 17.82 1.37
C ILE A 533 10.89 18.51 2.29
N ILE A 534 10.55 19.68 2.85
CA ILE A 534 11.46 20.41 3.76
C ILE A 534 11.73 19.62 5.04
N SER A 535 10.68 19.06 5.66
CA SER A 535 10.84 18.31 6.91
C SER A 535 11.67 17.04 6.72
N LEU A 536 11.51 16.37 5.58
CA LEU A 536 12.33 15.22 5.20
C LEU A 536 13.79 15.59 5.00
N ILE A 537 14.09 16.68 4.27
CA ILE A 537 15.47 17.16 4.07
C ILE A 537 16.13 17.55 5.40
N GLU A 538 15.43 18.24 6.30
CA GLU A 538 15.96 18.59 7.63
C GLU A 538 16.25 17.34 8.47
N SER A 539 15.42 16.30 8.34
CA SER A 539 15.64 15.02 9.03
C SER A 539 16.84 14.25 8.47
N ALA A 540 17.01 14.23 7.14
CA ALA A 540 18.13 13.58 6.46
C ALA A 540 19.47 14.24 6.83
N LYS A 541 19.54 15.58 6.80
CA LYS A 541 20.76 16.32 7.20
C LYS A 541 21.13 16.10 8.68
N LYS A 542 20.12 15.94 9.55
CA LYS A 542 20.36 15.67 10.98
C LYS A 542 20.95 14.28 11.19
N GLN A 543 20.50 13.28 10.44
CA GLN A 543 21.06 11.92 10.47
C GLN A 543 22.49 11.88 9.93
N GLU A 544 22.77 12.56 8.82
CA GLU A 544 24.11 12.59 8.22
C GLU A 544 25.14 13.28 9.14
N ARG A 545 24.75 14.38 9.80
CA ARG A 545 25.60 15.07 10.78
C ARG A 545 25.93 14.18 11.98
N SER A 546 24.95 13.39 12.46
CA SER A 546 25.18 12.44 13.56
C SER A 546 26.09 11.26 13.17
N LYS A 547 26.15 10.91 11.87
CA LYS A 547 26.99 9.83 11.35
C LYS A 547 28.45 10.28 11.17
N ASN A 548 28.67 11.48 10.62
CA ASN A 548 30.02 12.05 10.45
C ASN A 548 30.71 12.41 11.77
N GLU A 549 29.96 12.74 12.82
CA GLU A 549 30.50 13.02 14.15
C GLU A 549 30.96 11.74 14.89
N ALA A 550 30.46 10.57 14.46
CA ALA A 550 30.82 9.26 14.98
C ALA A 550 32.03 8.60 14.26
N GLU A 551 32.47 9.13 13.11
CA GLU A 551 33.53 8.54 12.26
C GLU A 551 34.89 9.26 12.30
N LEU A 552 35.09 10.29 13.13
CA LEU A 552 36.40 10.98 13.26
C LEU A 552 37.41 10.13 14.07
N PRO A 553 38.60 9.77 13.54
CA PRO A 553 39.65 9.12 14.32
C PRO A 553 40.38 10.11 15.23
N GLU A 554 40.59 9.77 16.49
CA GLU A 554 41.45 10.53 17.41
C GLU A 554 42.90 10.53 16.89
N PHE A 555 43.36 11.68 16.39
CA PHE A 555 44.78 11.95 16.15
C PHE A 555 45.32 12.93 17.18
N TYR A 556 45.91 12.41 18.27
CA TYR A 556 47.14 12.93 18.90
C TYR A 556 47.76 11.81 19.77
N PRO A 557 49.09 11.55 19.69
CA PRO A 557 49.76 10.67 20.65
C PRO A 557 49.96 11.37 21.99
N LYS A 558 50.04 10.57 23.06
CA LYS A 558 50.23 10.99 24.46
C LYS A 558 51.52 11.76 24.72
#